data_AF-A0A815B4F7-F1
#
_entry.id   AF-A0A815B4F7-F1
#
_cell.length_a   1.000
_cell.length_b   1.000
_cell.length_c   1.000
_cell.angle_alpha   90.00
_cell.angle_beta   90.00
_cell.angle_gamma   90.00
#
_symmetry.space_group_name_H-M   'P 1'
#
loop_
_entity.id
_entity.type
_entity.pdbx_description
1 polymer ?
#
loop_
_entity_poly.entity_id
_entity_poly.type
_entity_poly.pdbx_seq_one_letter_code
_entity_poly.pdbx_strand_id
1 'polypeptide(L)'
;MIQQITVGDITVSADMDQSIGQYCRLELLNSKTNDTIIQQLYDVFKPNEEVHFKYLNYGPFKTIDEFKQFVYMKEKLSSGTVLYTIFVNDIAVGFISYLRINQDQGTWLKAAVSKGRSRDNSWYSIIDDEWPQIKEELQRWLNPENFDMNGQQLTKLNASQINPRHTTIIDVN
;
A
#
# COMPACT_ATOMS: atom_id res chain seq x y z
N MET A 1 -17.64 1.90 -17.01
CA MET A 1 -17.00 0.59 -17.27
C MET A 1 -15.84 0.50 -16.31
N ILE A 2 -15.94 -0.35 -15.29
CA ILE A 2 -14.90 -0.50 -14.26
C ILE A 2 -13.88 -1.51 -14.78
N GLN A 3 -12.63 -1.11 -14.95
CA GLN A 3 -11.54 -2.01 -15.37
C GLN A 3 -11.10 -2.83 -14.14
N GLN A 4 -11.07 -4.15 -14.29
CA GLN A 4 -10.56 -5.10 -13.30
C GLN A 4 -9.16 -5.56 -13.75
N ILE A 5 -8.20 -5.62 -12.83
CA ILE A 5 -6.85 -6.14 -13.08
C ILE A 5 -6.74 -7.48 -12.36
N THR A 6 -6.42 -8.54 -13.10
CA THR A 6 -6.24 -9.89 -12.56
C THR A 6 -4.76 -10.22 -12.45
N VAL A 7 -4.29 -10.55 -11.24
CA VAL A 7 -2.94 -11.08 -11.00
C VAL A 7 -3.08 -12.45 -10.36
N GLY A 8 -2.88 -13.51 -11.16
CA GLY A 8 -3.15 -14.89 -10.73
C GLY A 8 -4.65 -15.12 -10.52
N ASP A 9 -5.04 -15.78 -9.42
CA ASP A 9 -6.45 -16.01 -9.04
C ASP A 9 -7.09 -14.82 -8.29
N ILE A 10 -6.39 -13.68 -8.23
CA ILE A 10 -6.83 -12.49 -7.48
C ILE A 10 -7.29 -11.44 -8.47
N THR A 11 -8.55 -11.02 -8.35
CA THR A 11 -9.11 -9.90 -9.10
C THR A 11 -9.13 -8.67 -8.22
N VAL A 12 -8.37 -7.64 -8.61
CA VAL A 12 -8.35 -6.33 -7.96
C VAL A 12 -9.17 -5.37 -8.82
N SER A 13 -10.19 -4.76 -8.21
CA SER A 13 -10.97 -3.69 -8.83
C SER A 13 -10.14 -2.39 -8.83
N ALA A 14 -10.27 -1.55 -9.87
CA ALA A 14 -9.61 -0.24 -9.92
C ALA A 14 -9.94 0.66 -8.71
N ASP A 15 -11.08 0.43 -8.05
CA ASP A 15 -11.31 0.89 -6.68
C ASP A 15 -10.62 -0.10 -5.72
N MET A 16 -9.53 0.33 -5.08
CA MET A 16 -8.75 -0.43 -4.07
C MET A 16 -9.57 -0.90 -2.84
N ASP A 17 -10.87 -0.61 -2.81
CA ASP A 17 -11.76 -0.88 -1.69
C ASP A 17 -12.17 -2.36 -1.57
N GLN A 18 -11.99 -3.16 -2.64
CA GLN A 18 -12.30 -4.60 -2.62
C GLN A 18 -11.26 -5.45 -3.36
N SER A 19 -10.77 -6.50 -2.69
CA SER A 19 -9.96 -7.56 -3.32
C SER A 19 -10.68 -8.91 -3.18
N ILE A 20 -10.96 -9.57 -4.29
CA ILE A 20 -11.65 -10.87 -4.29
C ILE A 20 -10.64 -11.95 -4.63
N GLY A 21 -10.44 -12.88 -3.69
CA GLY A 21 -9.67 -14.10 -3.90
C GLY A 21 -10.58 -15.34 -3.99
N GLN A 22 -9.97 -16.50 -4.27
CA GLN A 22 -10.70 -17.77 -4.43
C GLN A 22 -11.48 -18.21 -3.18
N TYR A 23 -10.96 -17.91 -1.99
CA TYR A 23 -11.50 -18.40 -0.70
C TYR A 23 -12.03 -17.30 0.21
N CYS A 24 -11.63 -16.06 -0.03
CA CYS A 24 -12.00 -14.94 0.80
C CYS A 24 -12.05 -13.65 -0.01
N ARG A 25 -12.81 -12.69 0.51
CA ARG A 25 -12.90 -11.33 0.00
C ARG A 25 -12.41 -10.38 1.07
N LEU A 26 -11.59 -9.42 0.66
CA LEU A 26 -11.14 -8.34 1.52
C LEU A 26 -11.91 -7.07 1.16
N GLU A 27 -12.46 -6.41 2.17
CA GLU A 27 -13.00 -5.05 2.01
C GLU A 27 -12.31 -4.08 2.95
N LEU A 28 -12.16 -2.83 2.54
CA LEU A 28 -11.55 -1.79 3.37
C LEU A 28 -12.35 -1.58 4.67
N LEU A 29 -11.69 -1.71 5.81
CA LEU A 29 -12.25 -1.43 7.13
C LEU A 29 -11.92 0.02 7.53
N ASN A 30 -12.94 0.86 7.59
CA ASN A 30 -12.81 2.29 7.86
C ASN A 30 -14.05 2.83 8.60
N SER A 31 -14.08 4.13 8.88
CA SER A 31 -15.20 4.81 9.52
C SER A 31 -16.54 4.75 8.77
N LYS A 32 -16.55 4.38 7.49
CA LYS A 32 -17.76 4.22 6.66
C LYS A 32 -18.28 2.77 6.62
N THR A 33 -17.58 1.83 7.25
CA THR A 33 -17.98 0.42 7.28
C THR A 33 -19.34 0.28 7.98
N ASN A 34 -20.22 -0.57 7.42
CA ASN A 34 -21.56 -0.78 7.95
C ASN A 34 -21.51 -1.33 9.38
N ASP A 35 -22.33 -0.78 10.27
CA ASP A 35 -22.47 -1.21 11.66
C ASP A 35 -22.75 -2.71 11.81
N THR A 36 -23.42 -3.33 10.84
CA THR A 36 -23.67 -4.78 10.81
C THR A 36 -22.37 -5.58 10.70
N ILE A 37 -21.43 -5.13 9.86
CA ILE A 37 -20.12 -5.78 9.67
C ILE A 37 -19.27 -5.59 10.93
N ILE A 38 -19.31 -4.39 11.51
CA ILE A 38 -18.62 -4.07 12.77
C ILE A 38 -19.14 -4.96 13.91
N GLN A 39 -20.45 -5.16 13.99
CA GLN A 39 -21.07 -6.07 14.96
C GLN A 39 -20.61 -7.51 14.74
N GLN A 40 -20.65 -8.01 13.50
CA GLN A 40 -20.17 -9.37 13.19
C GLN A 40 -18.71 -9.58 13.60
N LEU A 41 -17.84 -8.62 13.30
CA LEU A 41 -16.43 -8.67 13.70
C LEU A 41 -16.31 -8.73 15.22
N TYR A 42 -17.02 -7.87 15.94
CA TYR A 42 -17.01 -7.85 17.40
C TYR A 42 -17.47 -9.19 17.98
N ASP A 43 -18.55 -9.77 17.45
CA ASP A 43 -19.12 -11.05 17.91
C ASP A 43 -18.18 -12.23 17.66
N VAL A 44 -17.42 -12.20 16.56
CA VAL A 44 -16.43 -13.25 16.25
C VAL A 44 -15.25 -13.22 17.23
N PHE A 45 -14.79 -12.04 17.64
CA PHE A 45 -13.65 -11.92 18.55
C PHE A 45 -14.02 -12.12 20.02
N LYS A 46 -15.26 -11.85 20.41
CA LYS A 46 -15.66 -11.83 21.83
C LYS A 46 -15.45 -13.15 22.59
N PRO A 47 -15.76 -14.35 22.03
CA PRO A 47 -15.62 -15.61 22.75
C PRO A 47 -14.18 -15.97 23.14
N ASN A 48 -13.17 -15.45 22.44
CA ASN A 48 -11.76 -15.81 22.62
C ASN A 48 -10.84 -14.57 22.66
N GLU A 49 -11.35 -13.44 23.18
CA GLU A 49 -10.64 -12.15 23.13
C GLU A 49 -9.27 -12.19 23.81
N GLU A 50 -9.11 -12.96 24.89
CA GLU A 50 -7.82 -13.13 25.56
C GLU A 50 -6.76 -13.80 24.67
N VAL A 51 -7.18 -14.73 23.80
CA VAL A 51 -6.26 -15.42 22.87
C VAL A 51 -5.97 -14.53 21.66
N HIS A 52 -7.00 -13.89 21.11
CA HIS A 52 -6.90 -13.06 19.92
C HIS A 52 -6.03 -11.81 20.14
N PHE A 53 -6.07 -11.21 21.34
CA PHE A 53 -5.33 -10.00 21.65
C PHE A 53 -4.06 -10.23 22.48
N LYS A 54 -3.73 -11.49 22.82
CA LYS A 54 -2.57 -11.85 23.66
C LYS A 54 -1.24 -11.20 23.26
N TYR A 55 -1.02 -11.05 21.95
CA TYR A 55 0.22 -10.54 21.37
C TYR A 55 0.04 -9.18 20.67
N LEU A 56 -1.10 -8.52 20.88
CA LEU A 56 -1.41 -7.23 20.29
C LEU A 56 -1.27 -6.14 21.35
N ASN A 57 -0.72 -5.00 20.96
CA ASN A 57 -0.61 -3.82 21.82
C ASN A 57 -1.94 -3.05 21.94
N TYR A 58 -3.05 -3.69 21.58
CA TYR A 58 -4.41 -3.14 21.58
C TYR A 58 -5.42 -4.27 21.78
N GLY A 59 -6.63 -3.90 22.19
CA GLY A 59 -7.63 -4.84 22.67
C GLY A 59 -7.26 -5.43 24.06
N PRO A 60 -8.11 -6.30 24.61
CA PRO A 60 -9.46 -6.61 24.16
C PRO A 60 -10.41 -5.40 24.27
N PHE A 61 -11.48 -5.39 23.47
CA PHE A 61 -12.46 -4.29 23.44
C PHE A 61 -13.68 -4.65 24.29
N LYS A 62 -14.07 -3.77 25.22
CA LYS A 62 -15.20 -4.01 26.13
C LYS A 62 -16.54 -3.71 25.47
N THR A 63 -16.56 -2.74 24.56
CA THR A 63 -17.76 -2.32 23.84
C THR A 63 -17.47 -2.18 22.34
N ILE A 64 -18.54 -2.19 21.54
CA ILE A 64 -18.45 -1.94 20.10
C ILE A 64 -17.96 -0.52 19.83
N ASP A 65 -18.31 0.45 20.67
CA ASP A 65 -17.85 1.84 20.52
C ASP A 65 -16.33 1.97 20.68
N GLU A 66 -15.72 1.22 21.60
CA GLU A 66 -14.25 1.15 21.73
C GLU A 66 -13.62 0.57 20.46
N PHE A 67 -14.25 -0.43 19.85
CA PHE A 67 -13.77 -1.01 18.59
C PHE A 67 -13.93 -0.04 17.40
N LYS A 68 -15.06 0.66 17.30
CA LYS A 68 -15.26 1.73 16.29
C LYS A 68 -14.23 2.85 16.46
N GLN A 69 -13.96 3.27 17.69
CA GLN A 69 -12.95 4.27 17.99
C GLN A 69 -11.55 3.79 17.61
N PHE A 70 -11.23 2.51 17.81
CA PHE A 70 -9.97 1.92 17.34
C PHE A 70 -9.84 2.02 15.82
N VAL A 71 -10.87 1.61 15.05
CA VAL A 71 -10.86 1.70 13.59
C VAL A 71 -10.68 3.15 13.13
N TYR A 72 -11.44 4.09 13.71
CA TYR A 72 -11.35 5.52 13.42
C TYR A 72 -9.95 6.08 13.72
N MET A 73 -9.38 5.74 14.86
CA MET A 73 -8.03 6.20 15.24
C MET A 73 -6.97 5.64 14.30
N LYS A 74 -7.08 4.36 13.88
CA LYS A 74 -6.13 3.75 12.95
C LYS A 74 -6.20 4.34 11.55
N GLU A 75 -7.40 4.67 11.07
CA GLU A 75 -7.62 5.40 9.81
C GLU A 75 -6.96 6.79 9.85
N LYS A 76 -7.07 7.52 10.97
CA LYS A 76 -6.57 8.90 11.07
C LYS A 76 -5.08 9.03 11.40
N LEU A 77 -4.53 8.18 12.26
CA LEU A 77 -3.16 8.34 12.76
C LEU A 77 -2.08 7.77 11.83
N SER A 78 -2.44 6.99 10.81
CA SER A 78 -1.46 6.15 10.13
C SER A 78 -1.32 6.50 8.66
N SER A 79 -0.28 7.24 8.29
CA SER A 79 0.13 7.44 6.88
C SER A 79 0.56 6.15 6.16
N GLY A 80 0.53 4.99 6.85
CA GLY A 80 0.92 3.69 6.31
C GLY A 80 0.24 2.50 6.98
N THR A 81 -0.93 2.69 7.59
CA THR A 81 -1.74 1.56 8.08
C THR A 81 -3.02 1.48 7.28
N VAL A 82 -3.29 0.31 6.71
CA VAL A 82 -4.58 0.01 6.07
C VAL A 82 -5.17 -1.20 6.76
N LEU A 83 -6.46 -1.15 7.08
CA LEU A 83 -7.21 -2.24 7.68
C LEU A 83 -8.15 -2.83 6.64
N TYR A 84 -8.24 -4.16 6.58
CA TYR A 84 -9.17 -4.88 5.73
C TYR A 84 -9.96 -5.89 6.54
N THR A 85 -11.26 -5.95 6.30
CA THR A 85 -12.14 -7.02 6.78
C THR A 85 -12.01 -8.24 5.88
N ILE A 86 -11.85 -9.42 6.47
CA ILE A 86 -11.88 -10.70 5.78
C ILE A 86 -13.30 -11.24 5.79
N PHE A 87 -13.83 -11.48 4.60
CA PHE A 87 -15.10 -12.17 4.38
C PHE A 87 -14.85 -13.57 3.87
N VAL A 88 -15.54 -14.55 4.45
CA VAL A 88 -15.64 -15.93 3.95
C VAL A 88 -17.12 -16.25 3.82
N ASN A 89 -17.58 -16.57 2.61
CA ASN A 89 -19.00 -16.78 2.30
C ASN A 89 -19.91 -15.63 2.78
N ASP A 90 -19.47 -14.38 2.56
CA ASP A 90 -20.14 -13.13 2.97
C ASP A 90 -20.32 -12.95 4.49
N ILE A 91 -19.62 -13.73 5.30
CA ILE A 91 -19.53 -13.55 6.75
C ILE A 91 -18.20 -12.88 7.08
N ALA A 92 -18.24 -11.78 7.85
CA ALA A 92 -17.03 -11.15 8.35
C ALA A 92 -16.40 -12.04 9.44
N VAL A 93 -15.24 -12.63 9.14
CA VAL A 93 -14.54 -13.58 10.04
C VAL A 93 -13.39 -12.94 10.81
N GLY A 94 -12.97 -11.74 10.45
CA GLY A 94 -11.89 -11.03 11.12
C GLY A 94 -11.39 -9.86 10.29
N PHE A 95 -10.30 -9.23 10.75
CA PHE A 95 -9.62 -8.19 9.98
C PHE A 95 -8.11 -8.43 9.98
N ILE A 96 -7.46 -7.94 8.94
CA ILE A 96 -6.00 -7.88 8.82
C ILE A 96 -5.59 -6.43 8.61
N SER A 97 -4.32 -6.15 8.92
CA SER A 97 -3.76 -4.83 8.71
C SER A 97 -2.43 -4.92 8.01
N TYR A 98 -2.23 -4.07 7.00
CA TYR A 98 -0.89 -3.73 6.55
C TYR A 98 -0.39 -2.60 7.42
N LEU A 99 0.76 -2.82 8.06
CA LEU A 99 1.36 -1.87 8.98
C LEU A 99 2.64 -1.30 8.38
N ARG A 100 2.90 -0.02 8.63
CA ARG A 100 4.15 0.65 8.27
C ARG A 100 4.45 0.59 6.77
N ILE A 101 3.42 0.71 5.94
CA ILE A 101 3.61 0.98 4.52
C ILE A 101 4.36 2.31 4.42
N ASN A 102 5.60 2.22 3.99
CA ASN A 102 6.45 3.38 3.77
C ASN A 102 6.98 3.30 2.34
N GLN A 103 6.44 4.13 1.47
CA GLN A 103 6.78 4.16 0.05
C GLN A 103 8.24 4.58 -0.17
N ASP A 104 8.82 5.40 0.72
CA ASP A 104 10.20 5.86 0.62
C ASP A 104 11.22 4.78 1.03
N GLN A 105 10.82 3.83 1.89
CA GLN A 105 11.66 2.73 2.35
C GLN A 105 11.74 1.55 1.37
N GLY A 106 11.20 1.68 0.15
CA GLY A 106 11.46 0.76 -0.96
C GLY A 106 12.91 0.79 -1.48
N THR A 107 13.77 1.62 -0.87
CA THR A 107 15.20 1.71 -1.18
C THR A 107 16.03 0.84 -0.27
N TRP A 108 16.63 -0.20 -0.86
CA TRP A 108 17.62 -1.04 -0.21
C TRP A 108 18.98 -0.33 -0.20
N LEU A 109 19.29 0.33 0.91
CA LEU A 109 20.53 1.07 1.12
C LEU A 109 21.72 0.09 1.22
N LYS A 110 22.82 0.41 0.53
CA LYS A 110 24.05 -0.42 0.45
C LYS A 110 23.82 -1.83 -0.12
N ALA A 111 22.89 -1.97 -1.05
CA ALA A 111 22.54 -3.25 -1.67
C ALA A 111 23.72 -3.98 -2.32
N ALA A 112 24.70 -3.26 -2.88
CA ALA A 112 25.94 -3.85 -3.39
C ALA A 112 27.08 -2.84 -3.44
N VAL A 113 28.33 -3.32 -3.41
CA VAL A 113 29.51 -2.52 -3.78
C VAL A 113 30.01 -3.02 -5.12
N SER A 114 30.01 -2.17 -6.14
CA SER A 114 30.57 -2.47 -7.47
C SER A 114 31.63 -1.45 -7.83
N LYS A 115 32.82 -1.92 -8.21
CA LYS A 115 33.98 -1.08 -8.56
C LYS A 115 34.28 0.01 -7.50
N GLY A 116 34.23 -0.35 -6.22
CA GLY A 116 34.56 0.56 -5.11
C GLY A 116 33.51 1.62 -4.77
N ARG A 117 32.32 1.57 -5.38
CA ARG A 117 31.22 2.49 -5.08
C ARG A 117 30.05 1.74 -4.44
N SER A 118 29.50 2.29 -3.37
CA SER A 118 28.24 1.82 -2.77
C SER A 118 27.09 2.11 -3.71
N ARG A 119 26.27 1.09 -4.00
CA ARG A 119 25.05 1.21 -4.80
C ARG A 119 23.85 0.99 -3.90
N ASP A 120 22.98 1.97 -3.85
CA ASP A 120 21.64 1.84 -3.29
C ASP A 120 20.70 1.32 -4.38
N ASN A 121 19.81 0.39 -4.04
CA ASN A 121 18.81 -0.15 -4.96
C ASN A 121 17.42 0.33 -4.54
N SER A 122 16.86 1.29 -5.26
CA SER A 122 15.48 1.73 -5.07
C SER A 122 14.52 0.90 -5.92
N TRP A 123 13.57 0.25 -5.27
CA TRP A 123 12.46 -0.45 -5.92
C TRP A 123 11.26 0.49 -5.95
N TYR A 124 11.00 1.05 -7.13
CA TYR A 124 9.82 1.88 -7.36
C TYR A 124 8.76 1.02 -8.04
N SER A 125 7.52 1.12 -7.55
CA SER A 125 6.35 0.64 -8.28
C SER A 125 5.90 1.72 -9.25
N ILE A 126 5.59 1.33 -10.49
CA ILE A 126 4.94 2.19 -11.47
C ILE A 126 3.55 1.61 -11.70
N ILE A 127 2.49 2.42 -11.55
CA ILE A 127 1.14 2.00 -11.94
C ILE A 127 0.86 2.35 -13.41
N ASP A 128 -0.20 1.77 -13.98
CA ASP A 128 -0.64 1.96 -15.35
C ASP A 128 -0.89 3.42 -15.73
N ASP A 129 -1.51 4.20 -14.83
CA ASP A 129 -1.76 5.64 -15.06
C ASP A 129 -0.46 6.48 -15.11
N GLU A 130 0.60 6.04 -14.43
CA GLU A 130 1.89 6.75 -14.37
C GLU A 130 2.81 6.36 -15.53
N TRP A 131 2.59 5.19 -16.12
CA TRP A 131 3.46 4.63 -17.14
C TRP A 131 3.61 5.50 -18.39
N PRO A 132 2.57 6.14 -18.96
CA PRO A 132 2.73 6.94 -20.18
C PRO A 132 3.77 8.06 -20.03
N GLN A 133 3.74 8.79 -18.92
CA GLN A 133 4.66 9.91 -18.66
C GLN A 133 6.09 9.42 -18.37
N ILE A 134 6.22 8.35 -17.57
CA ILE A 134 7.53 7.76 -17.25
C ILE A 134 8.17 7.16 -18.51
N LYS A 135 7.36 6.52 -19.37
CA LYS A 135 7.80 5.93 -20.64
C LYS A 135 8.36 7.00 -21.57
N GLU A 136 7.67 8.13 -21.72
CA GLU A 136 8.11 9.21 -22.59
C GLU A 136 9.47 9.77 -22.14
N GLU A 137 9.65 9.99 -20.83
CA GLU A 137 10.93 10.43 -20.27
C GLU A 137 12.04 9.40 -20.46
N LEU A 138 11.74 8.11 -20.23
CA LEU A 138 12.70 7.03 -20.48
C LEU A 138 13.10 6.96 -21.95
N GLN A 139 12.14 7.13 -22.87
CA GLN A 139 12.40 7.14 -24.32
C GLN A 139 13.25 8.34 -24.73
N ARG A 140 12.96 9.53 -24.20
CA ARG A 140 13.77 10.74 -24.40
C ARG A 140 15.21 10.53 -23.91
N TRP A 141 15.36 9.97 -22.71
CA TRP A 141 16.67 9.75 -22.10
C TRP A 141 17.48 8.65 -22.79
N LEU A 142 16.83 7.56 -23.24
CA LEU A 142 17.47 6.46 -23.96
C LEU A 142 17.75 6.77 -25.44
N ASN A 143 17.28 7.90 -25.96
CA ASN A 143 17.55 8.31 -27.32
C ASN A 143 19.09 8.35 -27.55
N PRO A 144 19.63 7.71 -28.62
CA PRO A 144 21.05 7.78 -28.94
C PRO A 144 21.61 9.20 -29.00
N GLU A 145 20.80 10.19 -29.39
CA GLU A 145 21.18 11.61 -29.40
C GLU A 145 21.48 12.17 -28.00
N ASN A 146 21.01 11.52 -26.94
CA ASN A 146 21.29 11.89 -25.56
C ASN A 146 22.65 11.35 -25.06
N PHE A 147 23.44 10.66 -25.88
CA PHE A 147 24.75 10.14 -25.49
C PHE A 147 25.85 10.71 -26.38
N ASP A 148 26.94 11.14 -25.76
CA ASP A 148 28.13 11.58 -26.49
C ASP A 148 28.93 10.38 -27.05
N MET A 149 30.01 10.68 -27.78
CA MET A 149 30.89 9.67 -28.39
C MET A 149 31.59 8.75 -27.36
N ASN A 150 31.60 9.13 -26.09
CA ASN A 150 32.17 8.34 -24.99
C ASN A 150 31.09 7.58 -24.19
N GLY A 151 29.82 7.64 -24.62
CA GLY A 151 28.69 7.01 -23.95
C GLY A 151 28.22 7.76 -22.70
N GLN A 152 28.58 9.03 -22.55
CA GLN A 152 28.13 9.87 -21.43
C GLN A 152 26.83 10.60 -21.79
N GLN A 153 25.86 10.55 -20.88
CA GLN A 153 24.57 11.21 -21.06
C GLN A 153 24.73 12.74 -21.14
N LEU A 154 24.06 13.38 -22.11
CA LEU A 154 24.01 14.84 -22.28
C LEU A 154 22.99 15.47 -21.33
N THR A 155 21.83 14.83 -21.19
CA THR A 155 20.78 15.23 -20.26
C THR A 155 20.46 14.10 -19.29
N LYS A 156 20.15 14.45 -18.04
CA LYS A 156 19.86 13.48 -16.98
C LYS A 156 18.43 12.93 -17.13
N LEU A 157 18.24 11.71 -16.64
CA LEU A 157 16.92 11.12 -16.45
C LEU A 157 16.26 11.75 -15.22
N ASN A 158 15.06 12.31 -15.39
CA ASN A 158 14.30 12.94 -14.30
C ASN A 158 13.06 12.12 -13.90
N ALA A 159 13.11 10.79 -14.03
CA ALA A 159 11.97 9.92 -13.77
C ALA A 159 11.38 10.04 -12.35
N SER A 160 12.20 10.37 -11.34
CA SER A 160 11.73 10.56 -9.96
C SER A 160 10.88 11.82 -9.77
N GLN A 161 11.14 12.88 -10.56
CA GLN A 161 10.39 14.14 -10.52
C GLN A 161 9.04 14.05 -11.24
N ILE A 162 8.88 13.04 -12.09
CA ILE A 162 7.68 12.78 -12.88
C ILE A 162 6.69 11.89 -12.12
N ASN A 163 7.07 11.37 -10.94
CA ASN A 163 6.14 10.64 -10.09
C ASN A 163 5.12 11.62 -9.47
N PRO A 164 3.83 11.56 -9.83
CA PRO A 164 2.81 12.48 -9.33
C PRO A 164 2.56 12.33 -7.81
N ARG A 165 3.08 11.27 -7.18
CA ARG A 165 2.99 11.04 -5.73
C ARG A 165 4.13 11.62 -4.92
N HIS A 166 5.08 12.34 -5.54
CA HIS A 166 6.08 13.09 -4.79
C HIS A 166 5.36 14.16 -3.96
N THR A 167 5.08 13.82 -2.70
CA THR A 167 4.67 14.79 -1.71
C THR A 167 5.87 15.70 -1.54
N THR A 168 5.74 16.97 -1.95
CA THR A 168 6.70 18.00 -1.60
C THR A 168 6.90 17.92 -0.09
N ILE A 169 8.06 17.44 0.34
CA ILE A 169 8.49 17.62 1.72
C ILE A 169 8.55 19.13 1.89
N ILE A 170 7.54 19.67 2.55
CA ILE A 170 7.53 21.06 2.97
C ILE A 170 8.61 21.11 4.04
N ASP A 171 9.78 21.63 3.69
CA ASP A 171 10.80 21.98 4.66
C ASP A 171 10.17 22.98 5.64
N VAL A 172 9.78 22.48 6.81
CA VAL A 172 9.44 23.31 7.97
C VAL A 172 10.75 23.84 8.53
N ASN A 173 11.10 25.06 8.12
CA ASN A 173 12.04 25.93 8.83
C ASN A 173 11.41 26.48 10.11
#